data_AF-A0A257MA29-F1
#
_entry.id   AF-A0A257MA29-F1
#
_cell.length_a   1.000
_cell.length_b   1.000
_cell.length_c   1.000
_cell.angle_alpha   90.00
_cell.angle_beta   90.00
_cell.angle_gamma   90.00
#
_symmetry.space_group_name_H-M   'P 1'
#
loop_
_entity.id
_entity.type
_entity.pdbx_description
1 polymer ?
#
loop_
_entity_poly.entity_id
_entity_poly.type
_entity_poly.pdbx_seq_one_letter_code
_entity_poly.pdbx_strand_id
1 'polypeptide(L)' 'MKIALLQLNPIVGDIRGNSMKIASALRKAAGADLAVTSELALLGYPPRDLL' A
#
# COMPACT_ATOMS: atom_id res chain seq x y z
N MET A 1 -4.69 -8.57 -19.30
CA MET A 1 -4.18 -8.38 -17.94
C MET A 1 -4.30 -6.91 -17.56
N LYS A 2 -5.08 -6.59 -16.53
CA LYS A 2 -5.25 -5.23 -15.99
C LYS A 2 -4.46 -5.11 -14.70
N ILE A 3 -3.60 -4.10 -14.60
CA ILE A 3 -2.78 -3.85 -13.42
C ILE A 3 -3.22 -2.54 -12.78
N ALA A 4 -3.46 -2.56 -11.47
CA ALA A 4 -3.73 -1.37 -10.67
C ALA A 4 -2.47 -0.92 -9.94
N LEU A 5 -2.12 0.35 -10.08
CA LEU A 5 -1.06 0.99 -9.29
C LEU A 5 -1.72 1.71 -8.11
N LEU A 6 -1.50 1.20 -6.90
CA LEU A 6 -2.03 1.77 -5.68
C LEU A 6 -1.10 2.89 -5.19
N GLN A 7 -1.36 4.11 -5.64
CA GLN A 7 -0.66 5.30 -5.16
C GLN A 7 -1.23 5.73 -3.81
N LEU A 8 -0.48 5.45 -2.75
CA LEU A 8 -0.88 5.69 -1.36
C LEU A 8 0.10 6.64 -0.68
N ASN A 9 -0.36 7.29 0.40
CA ASN A 9 0.48 8.05 1.33
C ASN A 9 0.61 7.28 2.65
N PRO A 10 1.51 6.28 2.74
CA PRO A 10 1.72 5.51 3.97
C PRO A 10 2.38 6.37 5.06
N ILE A 11 2.06 6.09 6.32
CA ILE A 11 2.68 6.72 7.49
C ILE A 11 3.73 5.76 8.04
N VAL A 12 4.98 6.22 8.19
CA VAL A 12 6.07 5.40 8.74
C VAL A 12 5.69 4.88 10.14
N GLY A 13 5.77 3.56 10.33
CA GLY A 13 5.45 2.87 11.58
C GLY A 13 3.97 2.52 11.79
N ASP A 14 3.03 3.10 11.02
CA ASP A 14 1.60 2.83 11.17
C ASP A 14 1.15 1.61 10.35
N ILE A 15 1.56 0.41 10.77
CA ILE A 15 1.24 -0.85 10.08
C ILE A 15 -0.27 -1.03 9.94
N ARG A 16 -1.04 -0.76 11.01
CA ARG A 16 -2.50 -0.95 11.00
C ARG A 16 -3.16 0.06 10.04
N GLY A 17 -2.85 1.34 10.13
CA GLY A 17 -3.42 2.36 9.23
C GLY A 17 -3.05 2.14 7.78
N ASN A 18 -1.79 1.79 7.50
CA ASN A 18 -1.33 1.49 6.14
C ASN A 18 -2.00 0.24 5.57
N SER A 19 -2.19 -0.82 6.36
CA SER A 19 -2.93 -2.02 5.92
C SER A 19 -4.38 -1.69 5.53
N MET A 20 -5.05 -0.82 6.30
CA MET A 20 -6.41 -0.36 5.99
C MET A 20 -6.45 0.51 4.72
N LYS A 21 -5.45 1.37 4.50
CA LYS A 21 -5.31 2.15 3.25
C LYS A 21 -5.16 1.24 2.04
N ILE A 22 -4.29 0.23 2.12
CA ILE A 22 -4.08 -0.76 1.06
C ILE A 22 -5.38 -1.53 0.77
N ALA A 23 -6.04 -2.06 1.81
CA ALA A 23 -7.30 -2.79 1.65
C ALA A 23 -8.44 -1.93 1.09
N SER A 24 -8.48 -0.65 1.44
CA SER A 24 -9.46 0.31 0.87
C SER A 24 -9.18 0.58 -0.61
N ALA A 25 -7.92 0.80 -0.98
CA ALA A 25 -7.53 1.05 -2.37
C ALA A 25 -7.71 -0.19 -3.26
N LEU A 26 -7.41 -1.39 -2.75
CA LEU A 26 -7.64 -2.64 -3.44
C LEU A 26 -9.12 -2.84 -3.78
N ARG A 27 -10.04 -2.52 -2.85
CA ARG A 27 -11.49 -2.57 -3.11
C ARG A 27 -11.93 -1.62 -4.23
N LYS A 28 -11.26 -0.48 -4.41
CA LYS A 28 -11.53 0.47 -5.50
C LYS A 28 -10.94 0.01 -6.84
N ALA A 29 -9.93 -0.85 -6.80
CA ALA A 29 -9.30 -1.46 -7.98
C ALA A 29 -10.03 -2.74 -8.45
N ALA A 30 -11.34 -2.82 -8.24
CA ALA A 30 -12.14 -3.96 -8.67
C ALA A 30 -11.99 -4.20 -10.18
N GLY A 31 -11.63 -5.43 -10.57
CA GLY A 31 -11.39 -5.81 -11.96
C GLY A 31 -9.94 -5.68 -12.45
N ALA A 32 -8.98 -5.36 -11.57
CA ALA A 32 -7.56 -5.59 -11.81
C ALA A 32 -7.19 -7.05 -11.51
N ASP A 33 -6.31 -7.62 -12.35
CA ASP A 33 -5.73 -8.96 -12.14
C ASP A 33 -4.54 -8.91 -11.17
N LEU A 34 -3.90 -7.74 -11.04
CA LEU A 34 -2.77 -7.48 -10.16
C LEU A 34 -2.87 -6.06 -9.60
N ALA A 35 -2.60 -5.89 -8.31
CA ALA A 35 -2.45 -4.59 -7.68
C ALA A 35 -1.04 -4.44 -7.07
N VAL A 36 -0.39 -3.32 -7.33
CA VAL A 36 0.99 -3.05 -6.90
C VAL A 36 1.01 -1.80 -6.03
N THR A 37 1.67 -1.87 -4.88
CA THR A 37 1.94 -0.72 -3.99
C THR A 37 3.37 -0.23 -4.19
N SER A 38 3.71 0.92 -3.59
CA SER A 38 5.11 1.32 -3.44
C SER A 38 5.90 0.34 -2.55
N GLU A 39 7.23 0.43 -2.62
CA GLU A 39 8.12 -0.26 -1.68
C GLU A 39 7.78 0.10 -0.24
N LEU A 40 7.90 -0.87 0.67
CA LEU A 40 7.58 -0.76 2.10
C LEU A 40 6.20 -0.16 2.40
N ALA A 41 5.20 -0.25 1.52
CA ALA A 41 3.89 0.41 1.73
C ALA A 41 3.18 0.04 3.04
N LEU A 42 3.47 -1.12 3.64
CA LEU A 42 2.93 -1.51 4.94
C LEU A 42 3.63 -0.78 6.11
N LEU A 43 4.96 -0.66 6.06
CA LEU A 43 5.74 0.02 7.11
C LEU A 43 5.83 1.53 6.89
N GLY A 44 5.79 2.00 5.65
CA GLY A 44 6.18 3.34 5.21
C GLY A 44 7.67 3.43 4.86
N TYR A 45 8.03 4.41 4.02
CA TYR A 45 9.41 4.67 3.59
C TYR A 45 9.78 6.15 3.84
N PRO A 46 11.00 6.47 4.28
CA PRO A 46 12.06 5.53 4.68
C PRO A 46 11.80 4.91 6.07
N PRO A 47 12.18 3.65 6.32
CA PRO A 47 11.91 2.97 7.59
C PRO A 47 12.84 3.43 8.72
N ARG A 48 14.02 3.98 8.39
CA ARG A 48 15.09 4.31 9.35
C ARG A 48 15.39 3.09 10.23
N ASP A 49 15.56 3.27 11.54
CA ASP A 49 15.91 2.21 12.49
C ASP A 49 14.76 1.23 12.80
N LEU A 50 13.62 1.32 12.12
CA LEU A 50 12.53 0.35 12.25
C LEU A 50 12.78 -0.96 11.47
N LEU A 51 13.87 -1.04 10.69
CA LEU A 51 14.21 -2.18 9.83
C LEU A 51 15.73 -2.37 9.76
#